data_AF-A0A485JM15-F1
#
_entry.id   AF-A0A485JM15-F1
#
_cell.length_a   1.000
_cell.length_b   1.000
_cell.length_c   1.000
_cell.angle_alpha   90.00
_cell.angle_beta   90.00
_cell.angle_gamma   90.00
#
_symmetry.space_group_name_H-M   'P 1'
#
loop_
_entity.id
_entity.type
_entity.pdbx_description
1 polymer ?
#
loop_
_entity_poly.entity_id
_entity_poly.type
_entity_poly.pdbx_seq_one_letter_code
_entity_poly.pdbx_strand_id
1 'polypeptide(L)'
;MPTIYTEWLIERETRYNDFAPKALLDIFNHRQYCLSYLAWHKQHYPSKVEGNDNNTISNVVLSLCGMSHISDKLSNNGHAQFYTYSVRSLANLERILRQICQAQVIIIPFSGRWQNIDHNERCQLGDKKILLSYGPVIGNVRWDISSSFEVIIGPVDLNVAHKFMSQGEYYDFIQEQIQIYVGAVLDFIIKVKIHMAPHKSIPLGKGELGKIRA
;
A
#
# COMPACT_ATOMS: atom_id res chain seq x y z
N MET A 1 -0.29 39.77 -33.25
CA MET A 1 -0.65 41.20 -33.12
C MET A 1 -1.13 41.68 -34.49
N PRO A 2 -2.14 42.56 -34.58
CA PRO A 2 -2.54 43.15 -35.85
C PRO A 2 -1.39 43.94 -36.47
N THR A 3 -1.24 43.88 -37.79
CA THR A 3 -0.08 44.41 -38.55
C THR A 3 0.14 45.91 -38.35
N ILE A 4 -0.94 46.67 -38.22
CA ILE A 4 -0.92 48.14 -38.03
C ILE A 4 -0.14 48.52 -36.77
N TYR A 5 -0.30 47.77 -35.68
CA TYR A 5 0.39 48.05 -34.42
C TYR A 5 1.87 47.67 -34.48
N THR A 6 2.22 46.61 -35.21
CA THR A 6 3.62 46.20 -35.37
C THR A 6 4.39 47.17 -36.26
N GLU A 7 3.79 47.68 -37.34
CA GLU A 7 4.39 48.72 -38.18
C GLU A 7 4.58 50.02 -37.41
N TRP A 8 3.58 50.45 -36.64
CA TRP A 8 3.68 51.65 -35.81
C TRP A 8 4.81 51.55 -34.77
N LEU A 9 4.98 50.38 -34.15
CA LEU A 9 6.06 50.13 -33.19
C LEU A 9 7.44 50.14 -33.86
N ILE A 10 7.58 49.52 -35.03
CA ILE A 10 8.82 49.50 -35.81
C ILE A 10 9.18 50.90 -36.29
N GLU A 11 8.22 51.69 -36.76
CA GLU A 11 8.45 53.08 -37.16
C GLU A 11 8.92 53.93 -35.98
N ARG A 12 8.32 53.75 -34.79
CA ARG A 12 8.77 54.47 -33.58
C ARG A 12 10.19 54.12 -33.15
N GLU A 13 10.52 52.83 -33.16
CA GLU A 13 11.86 52.35 -32.81
C GLU A 13 12.90 52.87 -33.82
N THR A 14 12.62 52.77 -35.12
CA THR A 14 13.60 53.09 -36.17
C THR A 14 13.74 54.60 -36.46
N ARG A 15 12.64 55.36 -36.41
CA ARG A 15 12.63 56.78 -36.78
C ARG A 15 12.82 57.71 -35.58
N TYR A 16 12.29 57.33 -34.41
CA TYR A 16 12.28 58.18 -33.22
C TYR A 16 13.17 57.65 -32.09
N ASN A 17 13.76 56.46 -32.25
CA ASN A 17 14.59 55.80 -31.23
C ASN A 17 13.87 55.66 -29.88
N ASP A 18 12.53 55.58 -29.92
CA ASP A 18 11.66 55.50 -28.74
C ASP A 18 11.30 54.04 -28.48
N PHE A 19 11.92 53.47 -27.44
CA PHE A 19 11.71 52.09 -27.00
C PHE A 19 10.59 51.95 -25.96
N ALA A 20 10.03 53.06 -25.44
CA ALA A 20 9.05 53.02 -24.36
C ALA A 20 7.82 52.13 -24.64
N PRO A 21 7.15 52.19 -25.80
CA PRO A 21 5.99 51.33 -26.07
C PRO A 21 6.36 49.85 -26.20
N LYS A 22 7.56 49.55 -26.70
CA LYS A 22 8.08 48.18 -26.81
C LYS A 22 8.38 47.60 -25.42
N ALA A 23 9.09 48.37 -24.59
CA ALA A 23 9.41 47.99 -23.22
C ALA A 23 8.14 47.75 -22.37
N LEU A 24 7.10 48.56 -22.58
CA LEU A 24 5.80 48.35 -21.92
C LEU A 24 5.17 47.02 -22.33
N LEU A 25 5.15 46.69 -23.63
CA LEU A 25 4.62 45.40 -24.11
C LEU A 25 5.45 44.21 -23.65
N ASP A 26 6.77 44.38 -23.53
CA ASP A 26 7.66 43.34 -23.03
C ASP A 26 7.37 42.94 -21.57
N ILE A 27 6.89 43.87 -20.73
CA ILE A 27 6.44 43.51 -19.36
C ILE A 27 5.28 42.52 -19.41
N PHE A 28 4.30 42.75 -20.30
CA PHE A 28 3.16 41.85 -20.46
C PHE A 28 3.59 40.51 -21.08
N ASN A 29 4.42 40.54 -22.12
CA ASN A 29 4.95 39.34 -22.75
C ASN A 29 5.75 38.49 -21.73
N HIS A 30 6.68 39.11 -21.00
CA HIS A 30 7.48 38.43 -19.98
C HIS A 30 6.59 37.76 -18.94
N ARG A 31 5.61 38.50 -18.38
CA ARG A 31 4.68 37.94 -17.40
C ARG A 31 3.83 36.81 -17.99
N GLN A 32 3.40 36.92 -19.25
CA GLN A 32 2.63 35.87 -19.93
C GLN A 32 3.46 34.62 -20.15
N TYR A 33 4.74 34.74 -20.53
CA TYR A 33 5.67 33.61 -20.62
C TYR A 33 5.92 32.97 -19.26
N CYS A 34 6.17 33.77 -18.22
CA CYS A 34 6.36 33.25 -16.86
C CYS A 34 5.11 32.50 -16.37
N LEU A 35 3.90 33.05 -16.56
CA LEU A 35 2.66 32.38 -16.17
C LEU A 35 2.42 31.10 -16.97
N SER A 36 2.72 31.11 -18.28
CA SER A 36 2.62 29.92 -19.13
C SER A 36 3.60 28.84 -18.70
N TYR A 37 4.83 29.22 -18.33
CA TYR A 37 5.82 28.32 -17.78
C TYR A 37 5.40 27.76 -16.42
N LEU A 38 4.87 28.59 -15.51
CA LEU A 38 4.36 28.14 -14.21
C LEU A 38 3.16 27.20 -14.36
N ALA A 39 2.26 27.49 -15.31
CA ALA A 39 1.13 26.62 -15.63
C ALA A 39 1.61 25.28 -16.21
N TRP A 40 2.56 25.32 -17.14
CA TRP A 40 3.18 24.13 -17.70
C TRP A 40 3.85 23.28 -16.61
N HIS A 41 4.66 23.91 -15.74
CA HIS A 41 5.35 23.26 -14.64
C HIS A 41 4.38 22.68 -13.60
N LYS A 42 3.24 23.34 -13.35
CA LYS A 42 2.18 22.83 -12.46
C LYS A 42 1.51 21.57 -13.02
N GLN A 43 1.30 21.49 -14.34
CA GLN A 43 0.66 20.34 -15.00
C GLN A 43 1.65 19.20 -15.22
N HIS A 44 2.88 19.53 -15.60
CA HIS A 44 3.97 18.57 -15.79
C HIS A 44 4.77 18.50 -14.51
N TYR A 45 4.13 18.08 -13.42
CA TYR A 45 4.87 17.69 -12.23
C TYR A 45 5.62 16.40 -12.59
N PRO A 46 6.93 16.44 -12.90
CA PRO A 46 7.67 15.19 -12.96
C PRO A 46 7.61 14.64 -11.54
N SER A 47 7.39 13.35 -11.39
CA SER A 47 7.45 12.69 -10.10
C SER A 47 8.80 13.03 -9.44
N LYS A 48 8.88 14.11 -8.65
CA LYS A 48 9.99 14.42 -7.77
C LYS A 48 9.84 13.44 -6.61
N VAL A 49 10.18 12.19 -6.89
CA VAL A 49 10.32 11.13 -5.89
C VAL A 49 11.48 11.44 -4.95
N GLU A 50 12.35 12.39 -5.29
CA GLU A 50 13.61 12.66 -4.58
C GLU A 50 13.59 13.91 -3.68
N GLY A 51 12.48 14.66 -3.64
CA GLY A 51 12.37 15.83 -2.79
C GLY A 51 11.44 15.57 -1.61
N ASN A 52 11.98 15.60 -0.40
CA ASN A 52 11.31 15.53 0.91
C ASN A 52 10.20 16.59 1.14
N ASP A 53 9.78 17.30 0.10
CA ASP A 53 8.80 18.38 0.17
C ASP A 53 7.42 17.87 -0.23
N ASN A 54 6.69 17.43 0.79
CA ASN A 54 5.24 17.33 0.84
C ASN A 54 4.61 16.62 -0.35
N ASN A 55 4.42 15.31 -0.16
CA ASN A 55 3.55 14.35 -0.84
C ASN A 55 2.07 14.82 -0.99
N THR A 56 1.80 16.05 -1.39
CA THR A 56 0.44 16.62 -1.53
C THR A 56 -0.38 15.84 -2.54
N ILE A 57 0.18 15.52 -3.70
CA ILE A 57 -0.51 14.73 -4.73
C ILE A 57 -0.70 13.29 -4.24
N SER A 58 0.31 12.70 -3.62
CA SER A 58 0.23 11.37 -2.99
C SER A 58 -0.89 11.31 -1.96
N ASN A 59 -0.97 12.30 -1.08
CA ASN A 59 -2.01 12.43 -0.07
C ASN A 59 -3.39 12.64 -0.69
N VAL A 60 -3.49 13.35 -1.81
CA VAL A 60 -4.75 13.50 -2.58
C VAL A 60 -5.15 12.19 -3.24
N VAL A 61 -4.20 11.44 -3.81
CA VAL A 61 -4.48 10.11 -4.39
C VAL A 61 -4.90 9.14 -3.30
N LEU A 62 -4.22 9.14 -2.16
CA LEU A 62 -4.58 8.33 -0.99
C LEU A 62 -5.93 8.75 -0.40
N SER A 63 -6.24 10.04 -0.32
CA SER A 63 -7.55 10.50 0.17
C SER A 63 -8.68 10.11 -0.77
N LEU A 64 -8.45 10.11 -2.09
CA LEU A 64 -9.40 9.59 -3.07
C LEU A 64 -9.64 8.08 -2.88
N CYS A 65 -8.63 7.34 -2.41
CA CYS A 65 -8.75 5.93 -2.04
C CYS A 65 -9.35 5.70 -0.64
N GLY A 66 -9.69 6.76 0.10
CA GLY A 66 -10.16 6.68 1.49
C GLY A 66 -9.06 6.36 2.51
N MET A 67 -7.79 6.58 2.16
CA MET A 67 -6.60 6.25 2.96
C MET A 67 -5.81 7.47 3.46
N SER A 68 -6.47 8.63 3.59
CA SER A 68 -5.82 9.88 4.02
C SER A 68 -5.09 9.77 5.36
N HIS A 69 -5.51 8.87 6.25
CA HIS A 69 -4.93 8.67 7.57
C HIS A 69 -3.68 7.78 7.60
N ILE A 70 -3.33 7.13 6.47
CA ILE A 70 -2.26 6.12 6.40
C ILE A 70 -1.11 6.60 5.48
N SER A 71 -1.13 7.88 5.08
CA SER A 71 -0.12 8.56 4.26
C SER A 71 1.32 8.21 4.66
N ASP A 72 1.64 8.30 5.95
CA ASP A 72 3.02 8.19 6.42
C ASP A 72 3.55 6.74 6.37
N LYS A 73 2.64 5.76 6.40
CA LYS A 73 2.96 4.32 6.35
C LYS A 73 2.99 3.76 4.93
N LEU A 74 2.37 4.47 3.97
CA LEU A 74 2.31 4.13 2.55
C LEU A 74 3.28 4.98 1.71
N SER A 75 4.41 5.38 2.32
CA SER A 75 5.44 6.29 1.79
C SER A 75 5.87 6.02 0.33
N ASN A 76 5.60 4.84 -0.22
CA ASN A 76 5.78 4.55 -1.64
C ASN A 76 4.43 4.28 -2.35
N ASN A 77 3.93 5.29 -3.06
CA ASN A 77 2.64 5.32 -3.76
C ASN A 77 2.38 4.23 -4.83
N GLY A 78 3.31 3.30 -5.05
CA GLY A 78 3.19 2.26 -6.08
C GLY A 78 1.97 1.34 -5.91
N HIS A 79 1.43 1.27 -4.70
CA HIS A 79 0.33 0.35 -4.35
C HIS A 79 -1.03 1.01 -4.18
N ALA A 80 -1.15 2.35 -4.25
CA ALA A 80 -2.41 3.07 -4.03
C ALA A 80 -3.54 2.59 -4.96
N GLN A 81 -3.21 2.21 -6.19
CA GLN A 81 -4.13 1.67 -7.20
C GLN A 81 -4.91 0.41 -6.76
N PHE A 82 -4.40 -0.35 -5.80
CA PHE A 82 -5.08 -1.54 -5.30
C PHE A 82 -6.12 -1.23 -4.23
N TYR A 83 -5.97 -0.06 -3.62
CA TYR A 83 -6.82 0.38 -2.55
C TYR A 83 -8.04 1.19 -3.02
N THR A 84 -8.08 1.57 -4.31
CA THR A 84 -9.22 2.27 -4.94
C THR A 84 -10.49 1.43 -5.00
N TYR A 85 -10.36 0.10 -5.06
CA TYR A 85 -11.50 -0.80 -5.16
C TYR A 85 -12.20 -0.93 -3.81
N SER A 86 -13.53 -0.70 -3.81
CA SER A 86 -14.38 -0.87 -2.64
C SER A 86 -14.41 -2.33 -2.15
N VAL A 87 -14.25 -3.30 -3.05
CA VAL A 87 -14.15 -4.73 -2.70
C VAL A 87 -12.68 -5.13 -2.57
N ARG A 88 -12.29 -5.51 -1.36
CA ARG A 88 -10.95 -5.99 -1.01
C ARG A 88 -10.83 -7.48 -1.38
N SER A 89 -10.35 -7.77 -2.58
CA SER A 89 -10.11 -9.15 -3.02
C SER A 89 -8.77 -9.69 -2.52
N LEU A 90 -8.69 -11.00 -2.25
CA LEU A 90 -7.43 -11.66 -1.90
C LEU A 90 -6.43 -11.67 -3.07
N ALA A 91 -6.90 -11.70 -4.32
CA ALA A 91 -6.03 -11.62 -5.49
C ALA A 91 -5.25 -10.29 -5.55
N ASN A 92 -5.88 -9.18 -5.14
CA ASN A 92 -5.21 -7.89 -5.05
C ASN A 92 -4.20 -7.87 -3.89
N LEU A 93 -4.54 -8.45 -2.74
CA LEU A 93 -3.59 -8.61 -1.62
C LEU A 93 -2.37 -9.42 -2.05
N GLU A 94 -2.58 -10.51 -2.79
CA GLU A 94 -1.51 -11.31 -3.37
C GLU A 94 -0.61 -10.47 -4.30
N ARG A 95 -1.19 -9.61 -5.14
CA ARG A 95 -0.42 -8.74 -6.05
C ARG A 95 0.38 -7.68 -5.29
N ILE A 96 -0.20 -7.08 -4.24
CA ILE A 96 0.51 -6.13 -3.36
C ILE A 96 1.70 -6.84 -2.69
N LEU A 97 1.46 -7.99 -2.07
CA LEU A 97 2.49 -8.73 -1.34
C LEU A 97 3.60 -9.24 -2.26
N ARG A 98 3.28 -9.65 -3.50
CA ARG A 98 4.30 -10.00 -4.51
C ARG A 98 5.23 -8.84 -4.83
N GLN A 99 4.69 -7.63 -4.95
CA GLN A 99 5.51 -6.45 -5.23
C GLN A 99 6.39 -6.07 -4.04
N ILE A 100 5.85 -6.15 -2.83
CA ILE A 100 6.58 -5.86 -1.58
C ILE A 100 7.68 -6.89 -1.32
N CYS A 101 7.34 -8.17 -1.36
CA CYS A 101 8.27 -9.25 -1.00
C CYS A 101 9.25 -9.58 -2.12
N GLN A 102 9.01 -9.08 -3.35
CA GLN A 102 9.77 -9.45 -4.56
C GLN A 102 9.89 -10.98 -4.75
N ALA A 103 8.88 -11.71 -4.29
CA ALA A 103 8.83 -13.17 -4.26
C ALA A 103 7.45 -13.66 -4.65
N GLN A 104 7.34 -14.95 -5.01
CA GLN A 104 6.03 -15.56 -5.25
C GLN A 104 5.23 -15.57 -3.94
N VAL A 105 4.02 -15.03 -3.98
CA VAL A 105 3.05 -15.10 -2.87
C VAL A 105 1.80 -15.79 -3.38
N ILE A 106 1.24 -16.68 -2.56
CA ILE A 106 -0.02 -17.38 -2.81
C ILE A 106 -0.86 -17.25 -1.54
N ILE A 107 -2.13 -16.89 -1.70
CA ILE A 107 -3.07 -16.82 -0.58
C ILE A 107 -4.04 -17.98 -0.64
N ILE A 108 -4.12 -18.75 0.44
CA ILE A 108 -5.12 -19.82 0.59
C ILE A 108 -6.28 -19.24 1.43
N PRO A 109 -7.45 -19.01 0.81
CA PRO A 109 -8.63 -18.55 1.53
C PRO A 109 -9.16 -19.66 2.44
N PHE A 110 -9.94 -19.25 3.45
CA PHE A 110 -10.72 -20.17 4.27
C PHE A 110 -9.89 -21.24 4.98
N SER A 111 -8.83 -20.83 5.66
CA SER A 111 -8.03 -21.76 6.47
C SER A 111 -8.72 -21.99 7.80
N GLY A 112 -9.05 -23.25 8.08
CA GLY A 112 -9.70 -23.62 9.32
C GLY A 112 -8.80 -23.47 10.55
N ARG A 113 -9.35 -22.88 11.61
CA ARG A 113 -8.70 -22.73 12.90
C ARG A 113 -9.63 -23.17 14.02
N TRP A 114 -9.03 -23.80 15.03
CA TRP A 114 -9.69 -24.04 16.30
C TRP A 114 -9.81 -22.73 17.09
N GLN A 115 -11.04 -22.27 17.32
CA GLN A 115 -11.33 -21.12 18.16
C GLN A 115 -11.98 -21.56 19.47
N ASN A 116 -11.54 -20.95 20.57
CA ASN A 116 -12.21 -21.12 21.86
C ASN A 116 -13.55 -20.40 21.86
N ILE A 117 -14.56 -21.07 22.41
CA ILE A 117 -15.93 -20.57 22.47
C ILE A 117 -16.14 -19.91 23.82
N ASP A 118 -16.78 -18.75 23.87
CA ASP A 118 -17.10 -18.11 25.15
C ASP A 118 -18.13 -18.93 25.93
N HIS A 119 -18.09 -18.87 27.26
CA HIS A 119 -18.95 -19.66 28.14
C HIS A 119 -20.45 -19.47 27.85
N ASN A 120 -20.84 -18.31 27.37
CA ASN A 120 -22.23 -17.96 27.05
C ASN A 120 -22.77 -18.65 25.78
N GLU A 121 -21.89 -19.17 24.93
CA GLU A 121 -22.26 -19.86 23.67
C GLU A 121 -22.15 -21.40 23.78
N ARG A 122 -21.71 -21.90 24.93
CA ARG A 122 -21.51 -23.34 25.18
C ARG A 122 -22.80 -23.99 25.67
N CYS A 123 -23.26 -25.03 24.97
CA CYS A 123 -24.33 -25.88 25.45
C CYS A 123 -23.96 -26.54 26.79
N GLN A 124 -24.75 -26.27 27.84
CA GLN A 124 -24.69 -27.00 29.10
C GLN A 124 -26.00 -27.76 29.33
N LEU A 125 -25.89 -29.02 29.71
CA LEU A 125 -27.05 -29.86 29.98
C LEU A 125 -27.84 -29.29 31.16
N GLY A 126 -29.11 -28.96 30.94
CA GLY A 126 -30.00 -28.38 31.95
C GLY A 126 -30.12 -26.85 31.93
N ASP A 127 -29.30 -26.15 31.13
CA ASP A 127 -29.46 -24.71 30.94
C ASP A 127 -30.46 -24.41 29.80
N LYS A 128 -31.55 -23.69 30.12
CA LYS A 128 -32.59 -23.28 29.17
C LYS A 128 -32.28 -21.96 28.47
N LYS A 129 -31.23 -21.24 28.88
CA LYS A 129 -30.88 -19.93 28.32
C LYS A 129 -30.42 -20.00 26.87
N ILE A 130 -29.85 -21.14 26.48
CA ILE A 130 -29.23 -21.32 25.16
C ILE A 130 -30.21 -22.09 24.27
N LEU A 131 -30.89 -21.36 23.40
CA LEU A 131 -31.83 -21.96 22.43
C LEU A 131 -31.09 -22.46 21.19
N LEU A 132 -31.60 -23.54 20.58
CA LEU A 132 -31.08 -24.09 19.33
C LEU A 132 -31.08 -23.06 18.18
N SER A 133 -31.97 -22.06 18.24
CA SER A 133 -32.08 -20.98 17.24
C SER A 133 -30.80 -20.15 17.09
N TYR A 134 -29.95 -20.09 18.11
CA TYR A 134 -28.69 -19.34 18.09
C TYR A 134 -27.48 -20.18 17.66
N GLY A 135 -27.69 -21.46 17.28
CA GLY A 135 -26.63 -22.35 16.82
C GLY A 135 -25.59 -22.69 17.90
N PRO A 136 -26.01 -23.21 19.06
CA PRO A 136 -25.11 -23.41 20.18
C PRO A 136 -24.17 -24.59 19.96
N VAL A 137 -22.94 -24.47 20.46
CA VAL A 137 -21.88 -25.43 20.18
C VAL A 137 -21.66 -26.33 21.40
N ILE A 138 -21.41 -27.62 21.12
CA ILE A 138 -21.04 -28.59 22.15
C ILE A 138 -19.52 -28.56 22.34
N GLY A 139 -19.08 -28.27 23.57
CA GLY A 139 -17.67 -28.25 23.94
C GLY A 139 -17.06 -26.84 24.05
N ASN A 140 -15.75 -26.79 24.28
CA ASN A 140 -15.04 -25.54 24.54
C ASN A 140 -14.41 -24.91 23.28
N VAL A 141 -14.39 -25.63 22.15
CA VAL A 141 -13.67 -25.25 20.93
C VAL A 141 -14.54 -25.52 19.69
N ARG A 142 -14.57 -24.57 18.75
CA ARG A 142 -15.20 -24.73 17.43
C ARG A 142 -14.15 -24.68 16.32
N TRP A 143 -14.43 -25.38 15.23
CA TRP A 143 -13.67 -25.25 13.99
C TRP A 143 -14.26 -24.12 13.15
N ASP A 144 -13.55 -23.00 13.04
CA ASP A 144 -13.94 -21.86 12.21
C ASP A 144 -13.08 -21.81 10.94
N ILE A 145 -13.73 -21.84 9.79
CA ILE A 145 -13.11 -21.82 8.46
C ILE A 145 -13.16 -20.42 7.86
N SER A 146 -14.06 -19.56 8.32
CA SER A 146 -14.38 -18.28 7.69
C SER A 146 -13.55 -17.12 8.19
N SER A 147 -13.01 -17.22 9.41
CA SER A 147 -12.28 -16.15 10.09
C SER A 147 -10.84 -15.96 9.64
N SER A 148 -10.26 -16.92 8.91
CA SER A 148 -8.82 -16.96 8.68
C SER A 148 -8.42 -17.34 7.25
N PHE A 149 -7.24 -16.87 6.87
CA PHE A 149 -6.57 -17.24 5.62
C PHE A 149 -5.07 -17.45 5.84
N GLU A 150 -4.43 -18.14 4.91
CA GLU A 150 -2.98 -18.37 4.94
C GLU A 150 -2.29 -17.62 3.81
N VAL A 151 -1.16 -16.99 4.14
CA VAL A 151 -0.27 -16.31 3.19
C VAL A 151 0.99 -17.16 3.06
N ILE A 152 1.20 -17.73 1.89
CA ILE A 152 2.39 -18.52 1.56
C ILE A 152 3.35 -17.65 0.74
N ILE A 153 4.54 -17.40 1.28
CA ILE A 153 5.61 -16.65 0.62
C ILE A 153 6.70 -17.63 0.18
N GLY A 154 7.07 -17.64 -1.09
CA GLY A 154 8.15 -18.44 -1.66
C GLY A 154 7.68 -19.52 -2.64
N PRO A 155 8.63 -20.24 -3.27
CA PRO A 155 9.93 -20.64 -2.71
C PRO A 155 11.00 -19.52 -2.68
N VAL A 156 11.65 -19.33 -1.52
CA VAL A 156 12.77 -18.40 -1.32
C VAL A 156 13.98 -19.10 -0.70
N ASP A 157 15.17 -18.52 -0.86
CA ASP A 157 16.39 -19.03 -0.25
C ASP A 157 16.42 -18.76 1.27
N LEU A 158 17.22 -19.52 2.02
CA LEU A 158 17.21 -19.50 3.50
C LEU A 158 17.52 -18.09 4.06
N ASN A 159 18.52 -17.41 3.51
CA ASN A 159 18.91 -16.05 3.92
C ASN A 159 17.78 -15.02 3.70
N VAL A 160 16.99 -15.21 2.64
CA VAL A 160 15.85 -14.35 2.33
C VAL A 160 14.66 -14.71 3.22
N ALA A 161 14.45 -16.01 3.50
CA ALA A 161 13.39 -16.49 4.38
C ALA A 161 13.48 -15.85 5.77
N HIS A 162 14.68 -15.75 6.35
CA HIS A 162 14.89 -15.12 7.66
C HIS A 162 14.36 -13.69 7.75
N LYS A 163 14.39 -12.94 6.64
CA LYS A 163 13.87 -11.56 6.60
C LYS A 163 12.34 -11.49 6.76
N PHE A 164 11.64 -12.57 6.41
CA PHE A 164 10.17 -12.67 6.49
C PHE A 164 9.68 -13.40 7.74
N MET A 165 10.58 -13.94 8.57
CA MET A 165 10.24 -14.63 9.82
C MET A 165 10.04 -13.64 10.97
N SER A 166 9.53 -14.10 12.11
CA SER A 166 9.18 -13.30 13.31
C SER A 166 10.27 -12.38 13.88
N GLN A 167 11.53 -12.51 13.46
CA GLN A 167 12.65 -11.64 13.85
C GLN A 167 13.27 -10.88 12.66
N GLY A 168 12.70 -11.04 11.48
CA GLY A 168 13.17 -10.40 10.26
C GLY A 168 12.60 -9.00 10.09
N GLU A 169 13.37 -8.15 9.42
CA GLU A 169 13.04 -6.73 9.20
C GLU A 169 11.71 -6.53 8.46
N TYR A 170 11.29 -7.48 7.62
CA TYR A 170 10.10 -7.34 6.78
C TYR A 170 8.83 -7.92 7.41
N TYR A 171 8.93 -8.64 8.53
CA TYR A 171 7.78 -9.29 9.14
C TYR A 171 6.74 -8.29 9.64
N ASP A 172 7.17 -7.30 10.43
CA ASP A 172 6.30 -6.26 10.97
C ASP A 172 5.66 -5.43 9.84
N PHE A 173 6.44 -5.12 8.80
CA PHE A 173 5.96 -4.38 7.63
C PHE A 173 4.89 -5.16 6.86
N ILE A 174 5.10 -6.46 6.58
CA ILE A 174 4.11 -7.29 5.89
C ILE A 174 2.84 -7.44 6.72
N GLN A 175 2.98 -7.67 8.03
CA GLN A 175 1.86 -7.76 8.96
C GLN A 175 1.02 -6.47 8.94
N GLU A 176 1.66 -5.31 9.00
CA GLU A 176 0.99 -4.01 8.93
C GLU A 176 0.27 -3.80 7.59
N GLN A 177 0.90 -4.15 6.46
CA GLN A 177 0.26 -4.01 5.15
C GLN A 177 -0.95 -4.92 4.97
N ILE A 178 -0.91 -6.15 5.49
CA ILE A 178 -2.06 -7.06 5.49
C ILE A 178 -3.19 -6.46 6.34
N GLN A 179 -2.88 -5.95 7.54
CA GLN A 179 -3.86 -5.33 8.42
C GLN A 179 -4.49 -4.06 7.82
N ILE A 180 -3.70 -3.23 7.12
CA ILE A 180 -4.21 -2.05 6.41
C ILE A 180 -5.18 -2.44 5.29
N TYR A 181 -4.89 -3.53 4.56
CA TYR A 181 -5.71 -3.95 3.43
C TYR A 181 -6.99 -4.67 3.87
N VAL A 182 -6.88 -5.61 4.81
CA VAL A 182 -7.97 -6.50 5.24
C VAL A 182 -8.79 -5.90 6.40
N GLY A 183 -8.16 -5.06 7.23
CA GLY A 183 -8.73 -4.60 8.49
C GLY A 183 -8.51 -5.56 9.65
N ALA A 184 -9.08 -5.25 10.80
CA ALA A 184 -8.90 -5.99 12.06
C ALA A 184 -9.86 -7.20 12.23
N VAL A 185 -10.59 -7.58 11.18
CA VAL A 185 -11.67 -8.57 11.27
C VAL A 185 -11.20 -10.01 11.02
N LEU A 186 -10.20 -10.19 10.17
CA LEU A 186 -9.73 -11.52 9.76
C LEU A 186 -8.36 -11.82 10.35
N ASP A 187 -8.22 -13.03 10.87
CA ASP A 187 -6.94 -13.59 11.29
C ASP A 187 -6.15 -14.09 10.07
N PHE A 188 -4.83 -14.11 10.17
CA PHE A 188 -3.99 -14.67 9.12
C PHE A 188 -2.76 -15.38 9.66
N ILE A 189 -2.28 -16.33 8.88
CA ILE A 189 -1.05 -17.08 9.18
C ILE A 189 -0.08 -16.88 8.03
N ILE A 190 1.14 -16.44 8.32
CA ILE A 190 2.21 -16.31 7.34
C ILE A 190 3.05 -17.58 7.37
N LYS A 191 3.18 -18.24 6.21
CA LYS A 191 4.03 -19.41 6.00
C LYS A 191 5.09 -19.06 4.95
N VAL A 192 6.36 -19.30 5.27
CA VAL A 192 7.46 -19.10 4.32
C VAL A 192 7.91 -20.45 3.79
N LYS A 193 7.83 -20.64 2.47
CA LYS A 193 8.31 -21.83 1.79
C LYS A 193 9.77 -21.62 1.40
N ILE A 194 10.64 -22.42 1.98
CA ILE A 194 12.09 -22.33 1.75
C ILE A 194 12.49 -23.34 0.66
N HIS A 195 13.22 -22.90 -0.35
CA HIS A 195 13.91 -23.81 -1.25
C HIS A 195 15.19 -24.29 -0.56
N MET A 196 15.19 -25.55 -0.17
CA MET A 196 16.34 -26.12 0.52
C MET A 196 17.20 -26.86 -0.50
N ALA A 197 18.38 -26.33 -0.79
CA ALA A 197 19.42 -27.10 -1.48
C ALA A 197 19.75 -28.36 -0.65
N PRO A 198 20.13 -29.48 -1.28
CA PRO A 198 20.44 -30.72 -0.56
C PRO A 198 21.63 -30.49 0.37
N HIS A 199 21.36 -30.36 1.67
CA HIS A 199 22.37 -30.20 2.70
C HIS A 199 22.34 -31.38 3.67
N LYS A 200 23.49 -31.66 4.28
CA LYS A 200 23.66 -32.75 5.25
C LYS A 200 22.82 -32.45 6.48
N SER A 201 21.94 -33.38 6.87
CA SER A 201 21.00 -33.24 8.00
C SER A 201 21.64 -32.59 9.22
N ILE A 202 21.09 -31.46 9.66
CA ILE A 202 21.57 -30.75 10.84
C ILE A 202 20.96 -31.44 12.07
N PRO A 203 21.77 -31.88 13.06
CA PRO A 203 21.25 -32.49 14.27
C PRO A 203 20.45 -31.48 15.09
N LEU A 204 19.38 -31.96 15.76
CA LEU A 204 18.59 -31.15 16.70
C LEU A 204 19.51 -30.48 17.73
N GLY A 205 19.27 -29.19 18.01
CA GLY A 205 20.05 -28.38 18.95
C GLY A 205 21.08 -27.44 18.33
N LYS A 206 21.38 -27.57 17.03
CA LYS A 206 22.27 -26.63 16.29
C LYS A 206 21.57 -25.86 15.17
N GLY A 207 20.29 -26.13 14.91
CA GLY A 207 19.50 -25.44 13.89
C GLY A 207 18.73 -24.25 14.47
N GLU A 208 18.92 -23.06 13.89
CA GLU A 208 18.09 -21.90 14.18
C GLU A 208 16.78 -21.97 13.36
N LEU A 209 15.78 -22.71 13.86
CA LEU A 209 14.43 -22.66 13.30
C LEU A 209 13.56 -21.78 14.19
N GLY A 210 13.02 -20.70 13.61
CA GLY A 210 11.89 -19.91 14.09
C GLY A 210 11.90 -19.63 15.60
N LYS A 211 12.57 -18.56 16.02
CA LYS A 211 12.38 -18.01 17.37
C LYS A 211 10.96 -17.44 17.47
N ILE A 212 10.05 -18.25 18.00
CA ILE A 212 8.69 -17.86 18.37
C ILE A 212 8.82 -16.87 19.54
N ARG A 213 8.29 -15.66 19.37
CA ARG A 213 8.17 -14.71 20.47
C ARG A 213 7.12 -15.27 21.44
N ALA A 214 7.53 -15.46 22.70
CA ALA A 214 6.63 -15.78 23.81
C ALA A 214 5.71 -14.60 24.13
#